data_AF-A0A2V1DWY1-F1
#
_entry.id   AF-A0A2V1DWY1-F1
#
_cell.length_a   1.000
_cell.length_b   1.000
_cell.length_c   1.000
_cell.angle_alpha   90.00
_cell.angle_beta   90.00
_cell.angle_gamma   90.00
#
_symmetry.space_group_name_H-M   'P 1'
#
loop_
_entity.id
_entity.type
_entity.pdbx_description
1 polymer ?
#
loop_
_entity_poly.entity_id
_entity_poly.type
_entity_poly.pdbx_seq_one_letter_code
_entity_poly.pdbx_strand_id
1 'polypeptide(L)'
;LYVMTGPLNKIAMLCMYRRIFDTPFFSKVVLWGIMVNIAWWLAMSLSGVFACKPIQAYWHRETKEKKCFRLMQYDLGYAIVNISLDFFILCLPVRQVWKLHLDRAQKIAISFIFLIGALWVVIVMRLLWRLLANQTRVYLDVMIWTAIEPLVSVISINLPMLRPLLAK
;
A
#
# COMPACT_ATOMS: atom_id res chain seq x y z
N LEU A 1 -7.58 -11.59 -4.01
CA LEU A 1 -7.61 -11.24 -2.58
C LEU A 1 -6.70 -10.07 -2.23
N TYR A 2 -5.39 -10.13 -2.52
CA TYR A 2 -4.43 -9.07 -2.19
C TYR A 2 -4.83 -7.66 -2.68
N VAL A 3 -5.37 -7.60 -3.90
CA VAL A 3 -5.88 -6.36 -4.52
C VAL A 3 -6.97 -5.67 -3.68
N MET A 4 -7.73 -6.42 -2.88
CA MET A 4 -8.78 -5.88 -2.01
C MET A 4 -8.25 -5.55 -0.60
N THR A 5 -7.32 -6.35 -0.07
CA THR A 5 -6.81 -6.18 1.30
C THR A 5 -5.92 -4.94 1.45
N GLY A 6 -5.14 -4.61 0.41
CA GLY A 6 -4.29 -3.41 0.39
C GLY A 6 -5.05 -2.10 0.65
N PRO A 7 -6.03 -1.72 -0.19
CA PRO A 7 -6.79 -0.48 0.01
C PRO A 7 -7.58 -0.46 1.32
N LEU A 8 -8.15 -1.59 1.74
CA LEU A 8 -8.86 -1.69 3.02
C LEU A 8 -7.96 -1.37 4.22
N ASN A 9 -6.74 -1.91 4.26
CA ASN A 9 -5.77 -1.61 5.32
C ASN A 9 -5.40 -0.13 5.35
N LYS A 10 -5.21 0.49 4.17
CA LYS A 10 -4.89 1.93 4.04
C LYS A 10 -6.02 2.80 4.57
N ILE A 11 -7.27 2.46 4.24
CA ILE A 11 -8.46 3.16 4.75
C ILE A 11 -8.55 2.99 6.27
N ALA A 12 -8.31 1.80 6.80
CA ALA A 12 -8.31 1.55 8.25
C ALA A 12 -7.24 2.37 8.99
N MET A 13 -6.02 2.46 8.46
CA MET A 13 -4.95 3.33 9.01
C MET A 13 -5.39 4.80 9.03
N LEU A 14 -5.92 5.29 7.91
CA LEU A 14 -6.40 6.66 7.75
C LEU A 14 -7.54 6.99 8.73
N CYS A 15 -8.49 6.08 8.93
CA CYS A 15 -9.55 6.21 9.93
C CYS A 15 -9.00 6.24 11.36
N MET A 16 -8.01 5.39 11.68
CA MET A 16 -7.34 5.42 12.98
C MET A 16 -6.64 6.76 13.22
N TYR A 17 -5.94 7.30 12.23
CA TYR A 17 -5.28 8.60 12.34
C TYR A 17 -6.28 9.73 12.57
N ARG A 18 -7.42 9.72 11.87
CA ARG A 18 -8.48 10.71 12.10
C ARG A 18 -9.02 10.67 13.53
N ARG A 19 -9.13 9.48 14.11
CA ARG A 19 -9.57 9.31 15.51
C ARG A 19 -8.54 9.82 16.52
N ILE A 20 -7.25 9.75 16.21
CA ILE A 20 -6.17 10.25 17.09
C ILE A 20 -6.01 11.76 16.97
N PHE A 21 -6.09 12.30 15.75
CA PHE A 21 -5.86 13.72 15.47
C PHE A 21 -7.14 14.38 14.97
N ASP A 22 -7.99 14.83 15.89
CA ASP A 22 -9.25 15.49 15.55
C ASP A 22 -9.05 16.98 15.24
N THR A 23 -8.42 17.26 14.10
CA THR A 23 -8.27 18.63 13.59
C THR A 23 -8.95 18.78 12.24
N PRO A 24 -9.64 19.90 11.96
CA PRO A 24 -10.47 20.06 10.77
C PRO A 24 -9.66 20.02 9.47
N PHE A 25 -8.42 20.52 9.48
CA PHE A 25 -7.50 20.38 8.34
C PHE A 25 -7.10 18.91 8.11
N PHE A 26 -6.74 18.20 9.18
CA PHE A 26 -6.30 16.80 9.11
C PHE A 26 -7.43 15.89 8.62
N SER A 27 -8.65 16.08 9.10
CA SER A 27 -9.83 15.33 8.62
C SER A 27 -10.05 15.47 7.12
N LYS A 28 -9.81 16.67 6.53
CA LYS A 28 -9.89 16.85 5.06
C LYS A 28 -8.77 16.10 4.34
N VAL A 29 -7.54 16.16 4.83
CA VAL A 29 -6.40 15.44 4.19
C VAL A 29 -6.62 13.93 4.25
N VAL A 30 -7.10 13.41 5.39
CA VAL A 30 -7.45 11.99 5.52
C VAL A 30 -8.54 11.58 4.54
N LEU A 31 -9.62 12.36 4.44
CA LEU A 31 -10.71 12.07 3.50
C LEU A 31 -10.21 12.09 2.05
N TRP A 32 -9.36 13.06 1.71
CA TRP A 32 -8.72 13.13 0.39
C TRP A 32 -7.86 11.90 0.11
N GLY A 33 -7.06 11.45 1.09
CA GLY A 33 -6.28 10.23 1.00
C GLY A 33 -7.12 8.97 0.76
N ILE A 34 -8.27 8.86 1.43
CA ILE A 34 -9.24 7.77 1.22
C ILE A 34 -9.79 7.80 -0.21
N MET A 35 -10.22 8.98 -0.69
CA MET A 35 -10.76 9.12 -2.04
C MET A 35 -9.74 8.74 -3.12
N VAL A 36 -8.50 9.22 -2.99
CA VAL A 36 -7.43 8.89 -3.94
C VAL A 36 -7.11 7.41 -3.92
N ASN A 37 -7.09 6.79 -2.74
CA ASN A 37 -6.84 5.35 -2.62
C ASN A 37 -7.91 4.51 -3.33
N ILE A 38 -9.18 4.84 -3.12
CA ILE A 38 -10.31 4.15 -3.78
C ILE A 38 -10.29 4.39 -5.29
N ALA A 39 -10.04 5.63 -5.72
CA ALA A 39 -9.97 5.98 -7.14
C ALA A 39 -8.84 5.22 -7.85
N TRP A 40 -7.66 5.14 -7.23
CA TRP A 40 -6.54 4.37 -7.76
C TRP A 40 -6.86 2.88 -7.87
N TRP A 41 -7.43 2.31 -6.80
CA TRP A 41 -7.82 0.91 -6.78
C TRP A 41 -8.85 0.57 -7.88
N LEU A 42 -9.85 1.43 -8.07
CA LEU A 42 -10.84 1.31 -9.15
C LEU A 42 -10.18 1.41 -10.53
N ALA A 43 -9.32 2.40 -10.74
CA ALA A 43 -8.65 2.60 -12.03
C ALA A 43 -7.83 1.37 -12.44
N MET A 44 -7.10 0.78 -11.50
CA MET A 44 -6.30 -0.42 -11.77
C MET A 44 -7.17 -1.65 -11.95
N SER A 45 -8.22 -1.82 -11.14
CA SER A 45 -9.16 -2.93 -11.31
C SER A 45 -9.83 -2.90 -12.69
N LEU A 46 -10.29 -1.74 -13.15
CA LEU A 46 -10.84 -1.57 -14.49
C LEU A 46 -9.77 -1.81 -15.57
N SER A 47 -8.57 -1.27 -15.39
CA SER A 47 -7.47 -1.49 -16.34
C SER A 47 -7.09 -2.98 -16.48
N GLY A 48 -7.16 -3.74 -15.38
CA GLY A 48 -6.98 -5.19 -15.39
C GLY A 48 -8.09 -5.93 -16.12
N VAL A 49 -9.35 -5.53 -15.94
CA VAL A 49 -10.50 -6.13 -16.65
C VAL A 49 -10.43 -5.83 -18.16
N PHE A 50 -9.98 -4.64 -18.55
CA PHE A 50 -9.80 -4.21 -19.95
C PHE A 50 -8.37 -4.46 -20.47
N ALA A 51 -7.58 -5.32 -19.83
CA ALA A 51 -6.16 -5.50 -20.13
C ALA A 51 -5.87 -6.05 -21.54
N CYS A 52 -6.86 -6.69 -22.17
CA CYS A 52 -6.77 -7.20 -23.54
C CYS A 52 -7.84 -6.58 -24.43
N LYS A 53 -7.43 -6.13 -25.63
CA LYS A 53 -8.34 -5.79 -26.72
C LYS A 53 -8.22 -6.85 -27.83
N PRO A 54 -9.31 -7.55 -28.19
CA PRO A 54 -10.64 -7.58 -27.54
C PRO A 54 -10.64 -8.38 -26.20
N ILE A 55 -11.57 -8.08 -25.29
CA ILE A 55 -11.74 -8.80 -24.00
C ILE A 55 -11.96 -10.31 -24.21
N GLN A 56 -12.62 -10.67 -25.31
CA GLN A 56 -12.89 -12.06 -25.69
C GLN A 56 -11.60 -12.88 -25.89
N ALA A 57 -10.48 -12.23 -26.24
CA ALA A 57 -9.18 -12.89 -26.38
C ALA A 57 -8.57 -13.34 -25.04
N TYR A 58 -9.10 -12.87 -23.90
CA TYR A 58 -8.70 -13.38 -22.58
C TYR A 58 -9.18 -14.82 -22.36
N TRP A 59 -10.38 -15.14 -22.85
CA TRP A 59 -11.02 -16.46 -22.68
C TRP A 59 -10.77 -17.38 -23.88
N HIS A 60 -10.72 -16.84 -25.10
CA HIS A 60 -10.49 -17.60 -26.33
C HIS A 60 -9.06 -17.43 -26.84
N ARG A 61 -8.22 -18.45 -26.59
CA ARG A 61 -6.80 -18.49 -26.97
C ARG A 61 -6.54 -18.41 -28.48
N GLU A 62 -7.55 -18.63 -29.32
CA GLU A 62 -7.43 -18.74 -30.79
C GLU A 62 -7.50 -17.39 -31.54
N THR A 63 -7.67 -16.27 -30.83
CA THR A 63 -7.74 -14.95 -31.48
C THR A 63 -6.35 -14.51 -31.96
N LYS A 64 -6.13 -14.46 -33.28
CA LYS A 64 -4.84 -14.12 -33.91
C LYS A 64 -4.37 -12.68 -33.67
N GLU A 65 -5.28 -11.73 -33.46
CA GLU A 65 -4.97 -10.33 -33.16
C GLU A 65 -5.30 -9.97 -31.71
N LYS A 66 -4.43 -10.35 -30.77
CA LYS A 66 -4.53 -9.91 -29.38
C LYS A 66 -3.52 -8.79 -29.09
N LYS A 67 -4.01 -7.60 -28.75
CA LYS A 67 -3.21 -6.56 -28.10
C LYS A 67 -3.53 -6.57 -26.61
N CYS A 68 -2.76 -7.35 -25.85
CA CYS A 68 -2.80 -7.33 -24.39
C CYS A 68 -1.66 -6.46 -23.86
N PHE A 69 -1.90 -5.80 -22.72
CA PHE A 69 -0.83 -5.12 -21.99
C PHE A 69 0.25 -6.12 -21.57
N ARG A 70 1.51 -5.66 -21.57
CA ARG A 70 2.60 -6.41 -20.96
C ARG A 70 2.39 -6.42 -19.44
N LEU A 71 2.10 -7.60 -18.88
CA LEU A 71 1.88 -7.78 -17.44
C LEU A 71 2.96 -7.09 -16.59
N MET A 72 4.23 -7.24 -16.99
CA MET A 72 5.35 -6.62 -16.28
C MET A 72 5.29 -5.09 -16.20
N GLN A 73 4.80 -4.40 -17.24
CA GLN A 73 4.67 -2.94 -17.23
C GLN A 73 3.49 -2.50 -16.36
N TYR A 74 2.39 -3.26 -16.40
CA TYR A 74 1.23 -3.02 -15.56
C TYR A 74 1.56 -3.21 -14.08
N ASP A 75 2.22 -4.31 -13.72
CA ASP A 75 2.60 -4.62 -12.34
C ASP A 75 3.61 -3.61 -11.79
N LEU A 76 4.56 -3.16 -12.62
CA LEU A 76 5.52 -2.11 -12.23
C LEU A 76 4.81 -0.78 -11.93
N GLY A 77 3.89 -0.36 -12.81
CA GLY A 77 3.12 0.88 -12.61
C GLY A 77 2.24 0.80 -11.36
N TYR A 78 1.60 -0.36 -11.13
CA TYR A 78 0.84 -0.63 -9.93
C TYR A 78 1.70 -0.51 -8.66
N ALA A 79 2.86 -1.17 -8.65
CA ALA A 79 3.76 -1.17 -7.50
C ALA A 79 4.22 0.26 -7.15
N ILE A 80 4.67 1.04 -8.14
CA ILE A 80 5.20 2.40 -7.91
C ILE A 80 4.18 3.30 -7.23
N VAL A 81 2.96 3.35 -7.76
CA VAL A 81 1.91 4.23 -7.21
C VAL A 81 1.40 3.70 -5.88
N ASN A 82 1.25 2.39 -5.74
CA ASN A 82 0.82 1.78 -4.48
C ASN A 82 1.80 2.13 -3.35
N ILE A 83 3.10 1.99 -3.60
CA ILE A 83 4.18 2.38 -2.67
C ILE A 83 4.15 3.87 -2.36
N SER A 84 3.93 4.71 -3.38
CA SER A 84 3.85 6.16 -3.19
C SER A 84 2.70 6.54 -2.24
N LEU A 85 1.56 5.86 -2.36
CA LEU A 85 0.42 6.02 -1.45
C LEU A 85 0.75 5.53 -0.03
N ASP A 86 1.49 4.43 0.11
CA ASP A 86 1.98 3.97 1.41
C ASP A 86 2.85 5.05 2.08
N PHE A 87 3.82 5.61 1.37
CA PHE A 87 4.65 6.71 1.88
C PHE A 87 3.82 7.92 2.30
N PHE A 88 2.84 8.33 1.49
CA PHE A 88 1.97 9.45 1.81
C PHE A 88 1.20 9.22 3.12
N ILE A 89 0.60 8.03 3.29
CA ILE A 89 -0.16 7.67 4.49
C ILE A 89 0.77 7.61 5.71
N LEU A 90 1.97 7.08 5.58
CA LEU A 90 2.93 7.00 6.67
C LEU A 90 3.50 8.38 7.07
N CYS A 91 3.68 9.31 6.12
CA CYS A 91 4.17 10.66 6.39
C CYS A 91 3.09 11.60 6.97
N LEU A 92 1.81 11.26 6.79
CA LEU A 92 0.66 12.04 7.24
C LEU A 92 0.69 12.39 8.76
N PRO A 93 0.87 11.42 9.68
CA PRO A 93 1.00 11.73 11.12
C PRO A 93 2.27 12.52 11.44
N VAL A 94 3.35 12.37 10.67
CA VAL A 94 4.62 13.08 10.90
C VAL A 94 4.42 14.59 10.77
N ARG A 95 3.71 15.03 9.73
CA ARG A 95 3.40 16.45 9.52
C ARG A 95 2.64 17.04 10.72
N GLN A 96 1.73 16.27 11.29
CA GLN A 96 0.91 16.70 12.42
C GLN A 96 1.69 16.70 13.74
N VAL A 97 2.56 15.72 13.95
CA VAL A 97 3.45 15.64 15.12
C VAL A 97 4.53 16.73 15.12
N TRP A 98 4.94 17.23 13.95
CA TRP A 98 5.85 18.38 13.88
C TRP A 98 5.16 19.72 14.16
N LYS A 99 3.85 19.81 13.91
CA LYS A 99 3.05 21.02 14.21
C LYS A 99 2.55 21.08 15.65
N LEU A 100 2.40 19.95 16.32
CA LEU A 100 1.85 19.86 17.67
C LEU A 100 2.95 19.35 18.62
N HIS A 101 3.34 20.14 19.62
CA HIS A 101 4.38 19.82 20.63
C HIS A 101 4.04 18.52 21.38
N LEU A 102 4.36 17.36 20.80
CA LEU A 102 4.00 16.05 21.33
C LEU A 102 5.21 15.29 21.90
N ASP A 103 4.88 14.38 22.81
CA ASP A 103 5.77 13.64 23.71
C ASP A 103 6.77 12.69 23.01
N ARG A 104 7.91 12.42 23.66
CA ARG A 104 9.08 11.72 23.09
C ARG A 104 8.75 10.35 22.50
N ALA A 105 7.76 9.64 23.05
CA ALA A 105 7.32 8.34 22.58
C ALA A 105 6.76 8.35 21.13
N GLN A 106 6.18 9.46 20.68
CA GLN A 106 5.67 9.56 19.31
C GLN A 106 6.78 9.83 18.30
N LYS A 107 7.82 10.59 18.68
CA LYS A 107 9.01 10.79 17.84
C LYS A 107 9.73 9.45 17.58
N ILE A 108 9.82 8.59 18.60
CA ILE A 108 10.42 7.26 18.46
C ILE A 108 9.60 6.38 17.50
N ALA A 109 8.26 6.34 17.64
CA ALA A 109 7.40 5.57 16.74
C ALA A 109 7.54 6.03 15.27
N ILE A 110 7.67 7.34 15.03
CA ILE A 110 7.88 7.91 13.70
C ILE A 110 9.21 7.46 13.09
N SER A 111 10.30 7.53 13.86
CA SER A 111 11.61 7.06 13.38
C SER A 111 11.58 5.58 12.99
N PHE A 112 10.91 4.73 13.79
CA PHE A 112 10.75 3.31 13.47
C PHE A 112 9.95 3.09 12.18
N ILE A 113 8.86 3.82 11.98
CA ILE A 113 8.05 3.70 10.76
C ILE A 113 8.85 4.12 9.52
N PHE A 114 9.62 5.21 9.60
CA PHE A 114 10.44 5.67 8.50
C PHE A 114 11.55 4.66 8.15
N LEU A 115 12.19 4.07 9.17
CA LEU A 115 13.16 2.99 9.01
C LEU A 115 12.54 1.76 8.33
N ILE A 116 11.36 1.33 8.75
CA ILE A 116 10.65 0.19 8.15
C ILE A 116 10.29 0.47 6.69
N GLY A 117 9.78 1.66 6.38
CA GLY A 117 9.46 2.06 5.00
C GLY A 117 10.69 2.09 4.09
N ALA A 118 11.82 2.61 4.59
CA ALA A 118 13.08 2.61 3.85
C ALA A 118 13.60 1.20 3.56
N LEU A 119 13.54 0.30 4.55
CA LEU A 119 13.91 -1.12 4.37
C LEU A 119 13.02 -1.80 3.33
N TRP A 120 11.72 -1.49 3.33
CA TRP A 120 10.76 -2.07 2.38
C TRP A 120 11.08 -1.69 0.93
N VAL A 121 11.43 -0.42 0.67
CA VAL A 121 11.86 0.04 -0.66
C VAL A 121 13.10 -0.69 -1.14
N VAL A 122 14.08 -0.89 -0.26
CA VAL A 122 15.31 -1.64 -0.58
C VAL A 122 15.00 -3.09 -0.91
N ILE A 123 14.09 -3.72 -0.17
CA ILE A 123 13.65 -5.11 -0.42
C ILE A 123 12.97 -5.21 -1.78
N VAL A 124 12.03 -4.31 -2.10
CA VAL A 124 11.31 -4.32 -3.39
C VAL A 124 12.23 -4.02 -4.57
N MET A 125 13.13 -3.05 -4.46
CA MET A 125 14.16 -2.79 -5.48
C MET A 125 15.02 -4.03 -5.75
N ARG A 126 15.43 -4.73 -4.69
CA ARG A 126 16.21 -5.97 -4.80
C ARG A 126 15.41 -7.10 -5.44
N LEU A 127 14.13 -7.20 -5.13
CA LEU A 127 13.20 -8.19 -5.68
C LEU A 127 12.95 -7.93 -7.18
N LEU A 128 12.73 -6.67 -7.56
CA LEU A 128 12.57 -6.22 -8.95
C LEU A 128 13.80 -6.55 -9.80
N TRP A 129 15.01 -6.30 -9.26
CA TRP A 129 16.25 -6.65 -9.96
C TRP A 129 16.34 -8.16 -10.20
N ARG A 130 15.96 -8.98 -9.20
CA ARG A 130 15.97 -10.44 -9.32
C ARG A 130 14.90 -10.98 -10.27
N LEU A 131 13.74 -10.33 -10.34
CA LEU A 131 12.69 -10.64 -11.32
C LEU A 131 13.16 -10.36 -12.76
N LEU A 132 13.84 -9.23 -12.98
CA LEU A 132 14.46 -8.91 -14.27
C LEU A 132 15.55 -9.92 -14.69
N ALA A 133 16.19 -10.58 -13.72
CA ALA A 133 17.17 -11.65 -13.95
C ALA A 133 16.55 -13.04 -14.21
N ASN A 134 15.23 -13.11 -14.41
CA ASN A 134 14.48 -14.31 -14.83
C ASN A 134 14.64 -15.54 -13.91
N GLN A 135 14.78 -15.31 -12.60
CA GLN A 135 14.89 -16.36 -11.59
C GLN A 135 13.49 -16.84 -11.15
N THR A 136 13.11 -18.06 -11.52
CA THR A 136 11.83 -18.70 -11.14
C THR A 136 11.61 -18.80 -9.63
N ARG A 137 12.67 -18.86 -8.82
CA ARG A 137 12.58 -18.91 -7.35
C ARG A 137 12.03 -17.62 -6.73
N VAL A 138 12.08 -16.48 -7.44
CA VAL A 138 11.68 -15.18 -6.90
C VAL A 138 10.16 -15.06 -6.73
N TYR A 139 9.39 -15.79 -7.53
CA TYR A 139 7.92 -15.76 -7.44
C TYR A 139 7.40 -16.27 -6.09
N LEU A 140 8.05 -17.29 -5.50
CA LEU A 140 7.68 -17.81 -4.18
C LEU A 140 7.93 -16.77 -3.08
N ASP A 141 9.09 -16.12 -3.10
CA ASP A 141 9.43 -15.07 -2.14
C ASP A 141 8.45 -13.89 -2.24
N VAL A 142 8.09 -13.48 -3.46
CA VAL A 142 7.08 -12.42 -3.68
C VAL A 142 5.74 -12.80 -3.05
N MET A 143 5.27 -14.04 -3.26
CA MET A 143 3.98 -14.49 -2.71
C MET A 143 3.97 -14.53 -1.19
N ILE A 144 5.05 -14.99 -0.55
CA ILE A 144 5.17 -15.03 0.92
C ILE A 144 5.13 -13.61 1.49
N TRP A 145 5.91 -12.68 0.94
CA TRP A 145 5.92 -11.29 1.39
C TRP A 145 4.56 -10.60 1.21
N THR A 146 3.90 -10.87 0.08
CA THR A 146 2.55 -10.37 -0.23
C THR A 146 1.50 -10.86 0.79
N ALA A 147 1.69 -12.04 1.38
CA ALA A 147 0.80 -12.58 2.41
C ALA A 147 1.08 -12.03 3.82
N ILE A 148 2.35 -11.76 4.15
CA ILE A 148 2.76 -11.26 5.47
C ILE A 148 2.41 -9.78 5.65
N GLU A 149 2.58 -8.98 4.60
CA GLU A 149 2.34 -7.54 4.60
C GLU A 149 0.97 -7.12 5.19
N PRO A 150 -0.17 -7.69 4.77
CA PRO A 150 -1.46 -7.33 5.34
C PRO A 150 -1.60 -7.72 6.81
N LEU A 151 -0.98 -8.81 7.27
CA LEU A 151 -1.01 -9.24 8.67
C LEU A 151 -0.29 -8.24 9.57
N VAL A 152 0.91 -7.80 9.15
CA VAL A 152 1.69 -6.77 9.85
C VAL A 152 0.94 -5.44 9.89
N SER A 153 0.26 -5.10 8.79
CA SER A 153 -0.57 -3.89 8.70
C SER A 153 -1.71 -3.91 9.71
N VAL A 154 -2.45 -5.02 9.83
CA VAL A 154 -3.54 -5.15 10.81
C VAL A 154 -3.03 -5.03 12.24
N ILE A 155 -1.91 -5.66 12.57
CA ILE A 155 -1.31 -5.56 13.91
C ILE A 155 -0.91 -4.11 14.22
N SER A 156 -0.28 -3.41 13.28
CA SER A 156 0.17 -2.02 13.48
C SER A 156 -0.99 -1.02 13.63
N ILE A 157 -2.13 -1.24 12.97
CA ILE A 157 -3.36 -0.43 13.15
C ILE A 157 -3.96 -0.63 14.55
N ASN A 158 -3.86 -1.81 15.14
CA ASN A 158 -4.48 -2.08 16.45
C ASN A 158 -3.58 -1.69 17.64
N LEU A 159 -2.26 -1.58 17.44
CA LEU A 159 -1.29 -1.26 18.50
C LEU A 159 -1.64 0.01 19.32
N PRO A 160 -2.02 1.14 18.71
CA PRO A 160 -2.32 2.36 19.45
C PRO A 160 -3.54 2.24 20.38
N MET A 161 -4.51 1.39 20.03
CA MET A 161 -5.70 1.11 20.84
C MET A 161 -5.40 0.17 22.02
N LEU A 162 -4.33 -0.65 21.94
CA LEU A 162 -3.89 -1.50 23.05
C LEU A 162 -3.08 -0.75 24.12
N ARG A 163 -2.48 0.41 23.80
CA ARG A 163 -1.71 1.21 24.78
C ARG A 163 -2.45 1.49 26.10
N PRO A 164 -3.72 1.94 26.13
CA PRO A 164 -4.44 2.18 27.38
C PRO A 164 -4.76 0.91 28.18
N LEU A 165 -4.75 -0.28 27.57
CA LEU A 165 -4.97 -1.56 28.26
C LEU A 165 -3.70 -2.11 28.92
N LEU A 166 -2.53 -1.79 28.36
CA LEU A 166 -1.21 -2.20 28.88
C LEU A 166 -0.62 -1.21 29.89
N ALA A 167 -1.16 0.01 29.96
CA ALA A 167 -0.72 1.05 30.88
C ALA A 167 -1.44 1.01 32.25
N LYS A 168 -2.09 -0.12 32.57
CA LYS A 168 -2.80 -0.39 33.81
C LYS A 168 -2.13 -1.55 34.53
#